data_AF-A0A952SIH2-F1
#
_entry.id   AF-A0A952SIH2-F1
#
_cell.length_a   1.000
_cell.length_b   1.000
_cell.length_c   1.000
_cell.angle_alpha   90.00
_cell.angle_beta   90.00
_cell.angle_gamma   90.00
#
_symmetry.space_group_name_H-M   'P 1'
#
loop_
_entity.id
_entity.type
_entity.pdbx_description
1 polymer ?
#
loop_
_entity_poly.entity_id
_entity_poly.type
_entity_poly.pdbx_seq_one_letter_code
_entity_poly.pdbx_strand_id
1 'polypeptide(L)'
;MKIRNFIHKGLQRLYLDGSAKGVPPDTVDKLRKMFAFLEVMSSADEVRALTSWKAHTLSGDRKGTVSLSVTRNRRLMFRVDTAEQEIYDVNLEDYH
;
A
#
# COMPACT_ATOMS: atom_id res chain seq x y z
N MET A 1 11.20 2.77 3.17
CA MET A 1 11.26 3.27 1.78
C MET A 1 10.43 4.55 1.64
N LYS A 2 10.80 5.46 0.74
CA LYS A 2 9.98 6.68 0.52
C LYS A 2 8.80 6.40 -0.40
N ILE A 3 7.62 6.94 -0.10
CA ILE A 3 6.47 6.89 -1.04
C ILE A 3 6.55 8.07 -2.00
N ARG A 4 6.76 7.78 -3.29
CA ARG A 4 6.88 8.76 -4.38
C ARG A 4 5.54 9.38 -4.76
N ASN A 5 4.51 8.56 -4.98
CA ASN A 5 3.22 9.05 -5.44
C ASN A 5 2.05 8.14 -5.02
N PHE A 6 0.84 8.67 -5.19
CA PHE A 6 -0.42 7.97 -4.97
C PHE A 6 -1.34 8.15 -6.18
N ILE A 7 -1.90 7.05 -6.67
CA ILE A 7 -3.02 7.07 -7.61
C ILE A 7 -4.30 7.46 -6.86
N HIS A 8 -4.49 6.89 -5.67
CA HIS A 8 -5.69 7.12 -4.87
C HIS A 8 -5.59 8.40 -4.02
N LYS A 9 -6.40 9.42 -4.36
CA LYS A 9 -6.37 10.73 -3.68
C LYS A 9 -6.72 10.70 -2.18
N GLY A 10 -7.60 9.79 -1.76
CA GLY A 10 -7.89 9.57 -0.33
C GLY A 10 -6.66 9.09 0.46
N LEU A 11 -5.94 8.08 -0.04
CA LEU A 11 -4.70 7.60 0.56
C LEU A 11 -3.62 8.69 0.58
N GLN A 12 -3.51 9.48 -0.48
CA GLN A 12 -2.58 10.60 -0.54
C GLN A 12 -2.79 11.59 0.61
N ARG A 13 -4.04 11.97 0.89
CA ARG A 13 -4.39 12.84 2.02
C ARG A 13 -4.07 12.15 3.34
N LEU A 14 -4.57 10.92 3.51
CA LEU A 14 -4.32 10.14 4.73
C LEU A 14 -2.83 10.04 5.08
N TYR A 15 -1.98 9.91 4.08
CA TYR A 15 -0.52 9.86 4.24
C TYR A 15 0.10 11.24 4.56
N LEU A 16 -0.26 12.29 3.80
CA LEU A 16 0.40 13.60 3.93
C LEU A 16 -0.10 14.44 5.10
N ASP A 17 -1.40 14.44 5.36
CA ASP A 17 -2.06 15.33 6.33
C ASP A 17 -2.85 14.59 7.42
N GLY A 18 -2.88 13.25 7.36
CA GLY A 18 -3.60 12.41 8.32
C GLY A 18 -5.12 12.39 8.13
N SER A 19 -5.66 13.09 7.14
CA SER A 19 -7.10 13.17 6.88
C SER A 19 -7.66 11.86 6.34
N ALA A 20 -8.68 11.33 7.01
CA ALA A 20 -9.42 10.16 6.56
C ALA A 20 -10.39 10.46 5.39
N LYS A 21 -10.46 11.70 4.90
CA LYS A 21 -11.43 12.10 3.88
C LYS A 21 -11.17 11.36 2.56
N GLY A 22 -12.16 10.57 2.15
CA GLY A 22 -12.11 9.78 0.93
C GLY A 22 -11.44 8.41 1.10
N VAL A 23 -11.27 7.95 2.34
CA VAL A 23 -10.86 6.58 2.68
C VAL A 23 -12.00 5.94 3.50
N PRO A 24 -12.35 4.66 3.26
CA PRO A 24 -13.37 3.97 4.05
C PRO A 24 -12.99 3.94 5.54
N PRO A 25 -13.87 4.38 6.46
CA PRO A 25 -13.53 4.55 7.88
C PRO A 25 -12.99 3.29 8.56
N ASP A 26 -13.50 2.12 8.18
CA ASP A 26 -13.09 0.80 8.67
C ASP A 26 -11.64 0.42 8.30
N THR A 27 -11.02 1.17 7.38
CA THR A 27 -9.66 0.90 6.90
C THR A 27 -8.59 1.85 7.44
N VAL A 28 -8.99 3.00 8.01
CA VAL A 28 -8.11 4.14 8.28
C VAL A 28 -6.94 3.75 9.19
N ASP A 29 -7.21 3.17 10.35
CA ASP A 29 -6.16 2.86 11.33
C ASP A 29 -5.18 1.80 10.82
N LYS A 30 -5.68 0.84 10.05
CA LYS A 30 -4.83 -0.20 9.45
C LYS A 30 -3.96 0.39 8.34
N LEU A 31 -4.51 1.25 7.49
CA LEU A 31 -3.75 1.92 6.43
C LEU A 31 -2.64 2.81 7.00
N ARG A 32 -2.91 3.55 8.09
CA ARG A 32 -1.87 4.32 8.80
C ARG A 32 -0.71 3.43 9.28
N LYS A 33 -1.02 2.29 9.91
CA LYS A 33 -0.01 1.31 10.35
C LYS A 33 0.79 0.74 9.18
N MET A 34 0.12 0.47 8.05
CA MET A 34 0.77 -0.01 6.85
C MET A 34 1.71 1.05 6.26
N PHE A 35 1.30 2.32 6.17
CA PHE A 35 2.18 3.39 5.70
C PHE A 35 3.39 3.57 6.60
N ALA A 36 3.21 3.60 7.92
CA ALA A 36 4.33 3.68 8.85
C ALA A 36 5.33 2.53 8.68
N PHE A 37 4.84 1.31 8.42
CA PHE A 37 5.71 0.17 8.12
C PHE A 37 6.45 0.33 6.77
N LEU A 38 5.73 0.73 5.72
CA LEU A 38 6.31 0.93 4.39
C LEU A 38 7.41 2.01 4.38
N GLU A 39 7.29 3.02 5.23
CA GLU A 39 8.31 4.06 5.39
C GLU A 39 9.60 3.55 6.01
N VAL A 40 9.53 2.60 6.95
CA VAL A 40 10.70 2.09 7.67
C VAL A 40 11.30 0.83 7.07
N MET A 41 10.58 0.11 6.20
CA MET A 41 11.11 -1.09 5.56
C MET A 41 12.31 -0.77 4.66
N SER A 42 13.26 -1.69 4.58
CA SER A 42 14.48 -1.60 3.77
C SER A 42 14.36 -2.35 2.43
N SER A 43 13.39 -3.26 2.29
CA SER A 43 13.16 -3.97 1.03
C SER A 43 11.71 -4.41 0.85
N ALA A 44 11.34 -4.70 -0.40
CA ALA A 44 10.02 -5.27 -0.71
C ALA A 44 9.81 -6.68 -0.11
N ASP A 45 10.88 -7.40 0.21
CA ASP A 45 10.80 -8.75 0.78
C ASP A 45 10.32 -8.75 2.23
N GLU A 46 10.56 -7.66 2.98
CA GLU A 46 10.03 -7.50 4.34
C GLU A 46 8.50 -7.48 4.34
N VAL A 47 7.90 -6.85 3.33
CA VAL A 47 6.44 -6.87 3.16
C VAL A 47 5.94 -8.30 2.90
N ARG A 48 6.69 -9.08 2.10
CA ARG A 48 6.33 -10.46 1.75
C ARG A 48 6.40 -11.40 2.94
N ALA A 49 7.29 -11.12 3.90
CA ALA A 49 7.39 -11.88 5.15
C ALA A 49 6.18 -11.67 6.08
N LEU A 50 5.38 -10.61 5.89
CA LEU A 50 4.19 -10.33 6.70
C LEU A 50 3.00 -11.22 6.31
N THR A 51 2.80 -12.27 7.10
CA THR A 51 1.65 -13.18 6.95
C THR A 51 0.32 -12.50 7.28
N SER A 52 0.31 -11.54 8.20
CA SER A 52 -0.89 -10.83 8.67
C SER A 52 -1.60 -10.02 7.59
N TRP A 53 -0.86 -9.58 6.56
CA TRP A 53 -1.41 -8.77 5.46
C TRP A 53 -1.59 -9.55 4.17
N LYS A 54 -1.38 -10.87 4.17
CA LYS A 54 -1.55 -11.74 3.00
C LYS A 54 -0.85 -11.17 1.76
N ALA A 55 0.40 -10.73 1.96
CA ALA A 55 1.18 -10.05 0.93
C ALA A 55 1.45 -10.99 -0.24
N HIS A 56 1.22 -10.50 -1.46
CA HIS A 56 1.55 -11.23 -2.68
C HIS A 56 1.85 -10.28 -3.83
N THR A 57 2.66 -10.74 -4.78
CA THR A 57 2.96 -9.98 -6.00
C THR A 57 2.02 -10.45 -7.10
N LEU A 58 1.39 -9.52 -7.81
CA LEU A 58 0.54 -9.83 -8.95
C LEU A 58 1.36 -10.31 -10.15
N SER A 59 0.70 -11.07 -11.01
CA SER A 59 1.22 -11.59 -12.28
C SER A 59 0.44 -11.01 -13.48
N GLY A 60 0.77 -11.44 -14.69
CA GLY A 60 0.12 -10.96 -15.93
C GLY A 60 0.38 -9.48 -16.20
N ASP A 61 -0.65 -8.76 -16.64
CA ASP A 61 -0.56 -7.33 -17.01
C ASP A 61 -0.20 -6.43 -15.82
N ARG A 62 -0.37 -6.91 -14.59
CA ARG A 62 -0.06 -6.19 -13.35
C ARG A 62 1.24 -6.68 -12.69
N LYS A 63 2.07 -7.42 -13.43
CA LYS A 63 3.32 -8.01 -12.92
C LYS A 63 4.19 -6.97 -12.22
N GLY A 64 4.63 -7.32 -11.02
CA GLY A 64 5.48 -6.46 -10.18
C GLY A 64 4.71 -5.52 -9.25
N THR A 65 3.36 -5.55 -9.29
CA THR A 65 2.53 -4.87 -8.29
C THR A 65 2.44 -5.73 -7.04
N VAL A 66 2.73 -5.15 -5.89
CA VAL A 66 2.51 -5.75 -4.56
C VAL A 66 1.07 -5.48 -4.13
N SER A 67 0.40 -6.52 -3.62
CA SER A 67 -0.93 -6.46 -3.03
C SER A 67 -0.89 -6.80 -1.55
N LEU A 68 -1.50 -5.95 -0.73
CA LEU A 68 -1.69 -6.18 0.70
C LEU A 68 -3.15 -6.13 1.08
N SER A 69 -3.58 -7.09 1.90
CA SER A 69 -4.93 -7.17 2.42
C SER A 69 -5.18 -6.13 3.51
N VAL A 70 -6.08 -5.19 3.21
CA VAL A 70 -6.56 -4.18 4.16
C VAL A 70 -7.78 -4.73 4.89
N THR A 71 -8.83 -5.11 4.16
CA THR A 71 -10.01 -5.80 4.69
C THR A 71 -10.26 -7.08 3.89
N ARG A 72 -11.42 -7.73 4.10
CA ARG A 72 -11.82 -8.88 3.29
C ARG A 72 -11.77 -8.56 1.78
N ASN A 73 -12.31 -7.41 1.38
CA ASN A 73 -12.51 -7.04 -0.03
C ASN A 73 -11.56 -5.96 -0.53
N ARG A 74 -10.87 -5.22 0.36
CA ARG A 74 -10.00 -4.12 -0.03
C ARG A 74 -8.52 -4.51 -0.05
N ARG A 75 -7.79 -4.03 -1.05
CA ARG A 75 -6.34 -4.24 -1.20
C ARG A 75 -5.61 -2.91 -1.33
N LEU A 76 -4.53 -2.75 -0.57
CA LEU A 76 -3.53 -1.71 -0.80
C LEU A 76 -2.57 -2.25 -1.86
N MET A 77 -2.45 -1.53 -2.96
CA MET A 77 -1.67 -1.91 -4.12
C MET A 77 -0.57 -0.89 -4.36
N PHE A 78 0.64 -1.34 -4.68
CA PHE A 78 1.75 -0.44 -5.02
C PHE A 78 2.85 -1.17 -5.78
N ARG A 79 3.78 -0.43 -6.35
CA ARG A 79 5.00 -0.95 -6.96
C ARG A 79 6.22 -0.45 -6.19
N VAL A 80 7.31 -1.20 -6.27
CA VAL A 80 8.58 -0.84 -5.64
C VAL A 80 9.63 -0.63 -6.72
N ASP A 81 10.24 0.55 -6.71
CA ASP A 81 11.44 0.86 -7.47
C ASP A 81 12.65 0.45 -6.63
N THR A 82 13.25 -0.68 -6.97
CA THR A 82 14.37 -1.23 -6.19
C THR A 82 15.67 -0.45 -6.41
N ALA A 83 15.80 0.28 -7.51
CA ALA A 83 16.99 1.10 -7.76
C ALA A 83 16.97 2.35 -6.88
N GLU A 84 15.81 3.03 -6.84
CA GLU A 84 15.63 4.27 -6.07
C GLU A 84 15.18 4.04 -4.62
N GLN A 85 14.86 2.80 -4.25
CA GLN A 85 14.31 2.43 -2.94
C GLN A 85 13.00 3.18 -2.61
N GLU A 86 12.16 3.35 -3.63
CA GLU A 86 10.89 4.08 -3.55
C GLU A 86 9.68 3.20 -3.80
N ILE A 87 8.56 3.57 -3.18
CA ILE A 87 7.24 3.00 -3.44
C ILE A 87 6.47 3.97 -4.34
N TYR A 88 5.79 3.46 -5.35
CA TYR A 88 5.00 4.29 -6.27
C TYR A 88 3.71 3.60 -6.71
N ASP A 89 2.85 4.37 -7.35
CA ASP A 89 1.54 3.99 -7.84
C ASP A 89 0.62 3.44 -6.73
N VAL A 90 0.68 4.07 -5.54
CA VAL A 90 -0.07 3.59 -4.38
C VAL A 90 -1.58 3.79 -4.59
N ASN A 91 -2.33 2.70 -4.50
CA ASN A 91 -3.76 2.64 -4.76
C ASN A 91 -4.52 1.80 -3.72
N LEU A 92 -5.81 2.11 -3.52
CA LEU A 92 -6.73 1.28 -2.75
C LEU A 92 -7.79 0.72 -3.71
N GLU A 93 -7.82 -0.59 -3.87
CA GLU A 93 -8.79 -1.27 -4.73
C GLU A 93 -9.83 -2.02 -3.89
N ASP A 94 -11.09 -1.93 -4.29
CA ASP A 94 -12.19 -2.75 -3.79
C ASP A 94 -12.50 -3.83 -4.83
N TYR A 95 -12.57 -5.08 -4.38
CA TYR A 95 -12.80 -6.24 -5.26
C TYR A 95 -14.30 -6.61 -5.32
N HIS A 96 -15.18 -5.64 -5.09
CA HIS A 96 -16.63 -5.79 -5.19
C HIS A 96 -17.22 -4.78 -6.16
#